data_AF-A0A921Q3K7-F1
#
_entry.id   AF-A0A921Q3K7-F1
#
_cell.length_a   1.000
_cell.length_b   1.000
_cell.length_c   1.000
_cell.angle_alpha   90.00
_cell.angle_beta   90.00
_cell.angle_gamma   90.00
#
_symmetry.space_group_name_H-M   'P 1'
#
loop_
_entity.id
_entity.type
_entity.pdbx_description
1 polymer ?
#
loop_
_entity_poly.entity_id
_entity_poly.type
_entity_poly.pdbx_seq_one_letter_code
_entity_poly.pdbx_strand_id
1 'polypeptide(L)'
;MERYDCLRALMVRFEADGQVDRLLRAQEDDHAARTGEEEQIQYPFFTKGTQELLKARVDIAQYSLPRAKARIEMAKRCHEDFDEEDPEAEAELVVKQAGEFVLECSEIGDDRPLIGCSFSCDASMLATRYFLLIIRNYICFVHVCLKQML
;
A
#
# COMPACT_ATOMS: atom_id res chain seq x y z
N MET A 1 -33.52 -18.05 -8.93
CA MET A 1 -34.57 -17.81 -9.93
C MET A 1 -35.38 -16.57 -9.54
N GLU A 2 -36.05 -16.57 -8.39
CA GLU A 2 -36.90 -15.46 -7.86
C GLU A 2 -36.44 -14.00 -8.06
N ARG A 3 -35.16 -13.66 -7.82
CA ARG A 3 -34.69 -12.25 -7.88
C ARG A 3 -34.66 -11.69 -9.30
N TYR A 4 -34.26 -12.51 -10.27
CA TYR A 4 -34.15 -12.07 -11.67
C TYR A 4 -35.53 -11.86 -12.28
N ASP A 5 -36.49 -12.73 -11.95
CA ASP A 5 -37.87 -12.62 -12.43
C ASP A 5 -38.60 -11.44 -11.80
N CYS A 6 -38.36 -11.16 -10.52
CA CYS A 6 -38.87 -9.98 -9.83
C CYS A 6 -38.33 -8.68 -10.45
N LEU A 7 -37.04 -8.63 -10.77
CA LEU A 7 -36.43 -7.48 -11.46
C LEU A 7 -37.02 -7.30 -12.87
N ARG A 8 -37.27 -8.39 -13.62
CA ARG A 8 -37.95 -8.35 -14.91
C ARG A 8 -39.35 -7.74 -14.82
N ALA A 9 -40.14 -8.18 -13.83
CA ALA A 9 -41.49 -7.67 -13.62
C ALA A 9 -41.50 -6.18 -13.24
N LEU A 10 -40.51 -5.75 -12.46
CA LEU A 10 -40.29 -4.33 -12.13
C LEU A 10 -39.93 -3.53 -13.39
N MET A 11 -38.94 -3.96 -14.17
CA MET A 11 -38.51 -3.28 -15.40
C MET A 11 -39.68 -3.06 -16.38
N VAL A 12 -40.50 -4.10 -16.61
CA VAL A 12 -41.69 -4.01 -17.49
C VAL A 12 -42.72 -3.01 -16.96
N ARG A 13 -42.92 -2.93 -15.64
CA ARG A 13 -43.83 -1.92 -15.04
C ARG A 13 -43.28 -0.50 -15.20
N PHE A 14 -41.99 -0.32 -14.95
CA PHE A 14 -41.32 0.98 -15.12
C PHE A 14 -41.33 1.46 -16.58
N GLU A 15 -41.22 0.54 -17.55
CA GLU A 15 -41.38 0.81 -18.98
C GLU A 15 -42.84 1.20 -19.31
N ALA A 16 -43.84 0.47 -18.79
CA ALA A 16 -45.26 0.77 -19.00
C ALA A 16 -45.68 2.13 -18.42
N ASP A 17 -45.10 2.53 -17.29
CA ASP A 17 -45.34 3.83 -16.64
C ASP A 17 -44.59 5.00 -17.32
N GLY A 18 -43.77 4.71 -18.34
CA GLY A 18 -42.95 5.71 -19.05
C GLY A 18 -41.91 6.38 -18.16
N GLN A 19 -41.56 5.79 -17.02
CA GLN A 19 -40.59 6.34 -16.06
C GLN A 19 -39.16 6.14 -16.57
N VAL A 20 -38.90 5.05 -17.30
CA VAL A 20 -37.60 4.75 -17.91
C VAL A 20 -37.21 5.84 -18.91
N ASP A 21 -38.14 6.25 -19.78
CA ASP A 21 -37.90 7.29 -20.77
C ASP A 21 -37.61 8.65 -20.11
N ARG A 22 -38.30 8.99 -19.01
CA ARG A 22 -38.03 10.22 -18.26
C ARG A 22 -36.65 10.21 -17.60
N LEU A 23 -36.22 9.07 -17.06
CA LEU A 23 -34.90 8.91 -16.47
C LEU A 23 -33.81 9.01 -17.53
N LEU A 24 -34.02 8.39 -18.69
CA LEU A 24 -33.12 8.49 -19.84
C LEU A 24 -32.99 9.94 -20.32
N ARG A 25 -34.11 10.67 -20.47
CA ARG A 25 -34.09 12.08 -20.86
C ARG A 25 -33.42 12.98 -19.81
N ALA A 26 -33.71 12.79 -18.54
CA ALA A 26 -33.04 13.53 -17.47
C ALA A 26 -31.53 13.27 -17.44
N GLN A 27 -31.10 12.03 -17.71
CA GLN A 27 -29.69 11.68 -17.82
C GLN A 27 -29.03 12.29 -19.06
N GLU A 28 -29.73 12.29 -20.20
CA GLU A 28 -29.28 12.94 -21.44
C GLU A 28 -29.15 14.46 -21.26
N ASP A 29 -30.12 15.10 -20.60
CA ASP A 29 -30.12 16.54 -20.32
C ASP A 29 -29.02 16.93 -19.31
N ASP A 30 -28.79 16.12 -18.26
CA ASP A 30 -27.67 16.29 -17.32
C ASP A 30 -26.32 16.08 -18.01
N HIS A 31 -26.21 15.13 -18.95
CA HIS A 31 -25.01 14.94 -19.75
C HIS A 31 -24.80 16.10 -20.72
N ALA A 32 -25.84 16.58 -21.39
CA ALA A 32 -25.77 17.71 -22.31
C ALA A 32 -25.38 19.00 -21.57
N ALA A 33 -25.91 19.22 -20.36
CA ALA A 33 -25.54 20.36 -19.51
C ALA A 33 -24.10 20.31 -18.99
N ARG A 34 -23.55 19.11 -18.78
CA ARG A 34 -22.13 18.90 -18.41
C ARG A 34 -21.17 18.96 -19.61
N THR A 35 -21.69 18.88 -20.84
CA THR A 35 -20.89 18.91 -22.07
C THR A 35 -20.91 20.30 -22.73
N GLY A 36 -21.30 21.34 -21.97
CA GLY A 36 -21.15 22.73 -22.40
C GLY A 36 -19.68 23.11 -22.48
N GLU A 37 -19.13 23.08 -23.70
CA GLU A 37 -17.93 23.79 -24.18
C GLU A 37 -16.73 23.92 -23.21
N GLU A 38 -16.48 22.93 -22.35
CA GLU A 38 -15.14 22.74 -21.81
C GLU A 38 -14.31 22.17 -22.96
N GLU A 39 -13.39 22.98 -23.50
CA GLU A 39 -12.35 22.51 -24.42
C GLU A 39 -11.74 21.23 -23.81
N GLN A 40 -12.09 20.06 -24.36
CA GLN A 40 -11.51 18.79 -23.93
C GLN A 40 -10.04 18.83 -24.32
N ILE A 41 -9.20 19.34 -23.43
CA ILE A 41 -7.75 19.32 -23.57
C ILE A 41 -7.34 17.85 -23.57
N GLN A 42 -7.16 17.29 -24.75
CA GLN A 42 -6.70 15.92 -24.92
C GLN A 42 -5.23 15.86 -24.53
N TYR A 43 -4.94 15.55 -23.27
CA TYR A 43 -3.58 15.30 -22.82
C TYR A 43 -3.05 13.99 -23.44
N PRO A 44 -1.79 13.96 -23.90
CA PRO A 44 -1.17 12.72 -24.32
C PRO A 44 -1.07 11.74 -23.14
N PHE A 45 -1.53 10.50 -23.34
CA PHE A 45 -1.50 9.46 -22.30
C PHE A 45 -0.07 9.13 -21.82
N PHE A 46 0.92 9.28 -22.71
CA PHE A 46 2.33 9.17 -22.39
C PHE A 46 3.11 10.39 -22.87
N THR A 47 3.93 10.94 -21.98
CA THR A 47 4.90 11.98 -22.30
C THR A 47 6.29 11.37 -22.45
N LYS A 48 7.07 11.87 -23.42
CA LYS A 48 8.47 11.44 -23.58
C LYS A 48 9.28 11.90 -22.37
N GLY A 49 9.91 10.96 -21.67
CA GLY A 49 10.81 11.25 -20.55
C GLY A 49 12.19 11.72 -21.01
N THR A 50 12.99 12.22 -20.06
CA THR A 50 14.40 12.57 -20.31
C THR A 50 15.25 11.32 -20.52
N GLN A 51 16.41 11.48 -21.18
CA GLN A 51 17.34 10.38 -21.38
C GLN A 51 17.91 9.85 -20.05
N GLU A 52 18.06 10.71 -19.05
CA GLU A 52 18.48 10.34 -17.69
C GLU A 52 17.46 9.43 -17.02
N LEU A 53 16.16 9.70 -17.19
CA LEU A 53 15.09 8.85 -16.66
C LEU A 53 15.10 7.47 -17.33
N LEU A 54 15.38 7.41 -18.63
CA LEU A 54 15.51 6.13 -19.34
C LEU A 54 16.68 5.32 -18.77
N LYS A 55 17.85 5.93 -18.58
CA LYS A 55 19.01 5.27 -17.98
C LYS A 55 18.71 4.78 -16.56
N ALA A 56 18.14 5.63 -15.71
CA ALA A 56 17.75 5.25 -14.35
C ALA A 56 16.77 4.07 -14.32
N ARG A 57 15.80 4.01 -15.25
CA ARG A 57 14.87 2.88 -15.36
C ARG A 57 15.58 1.57 -15.73
N VAL A 58 16.57 1.64 -16.62
CA VAL A 58 17.39 0.48 -16.98
C VAL A 58 18.21 0.02 -15.77
N ASP A 59 18.82 0.94 -15.04
CA ASP A 59 19.59 0.62 -13.83
C ASP A 59 18.69 -0.01 -12.74
N ILE A 60 17.49 0.52 -12.54
CA ILE A 60 16.48 -0.05 -11.63
C ILE A 60 16.08 -1.45 -12.09
N ALA A 61 15.86 -1.68 -13.39
CA ALA A 61 15.52 -3.00 -13.91
C ALA A 61 16.67 -4.00 -13.69
N GLN A 62 17.92 -3.61 -13.97
CA GLN A 62 19.10 -4.44 -13.75
C GLN A 62 19.31 -4.79 -12.27
N TYR A 63 18.98 -3.87 -11.35
CA TYR A 63 19.03 -4.11 -9.91
C TYR A 63 17.87 -5.00 -9.41
N SER A 64 16.65 -4.73 -9.87
CA SER A 64 15.42 -5.33 -9.32
C SER A 64 15.10 -6.71 -9.86
N LEU A 65 15.34 -6.98 -11.15
CA LEU A 65 15.05 -8.27 -11.78
C LEU A 65 15.78 -9.46 -11.12
N PRO A 66 17.11 -9.44 -10.90
CA PRO A 66 17.79 -10.55 -10.23
C PRO A 66 17.32 -10.74 -8.79
N ARG A 67 17.01 -9.65 -8.07
CA ARG A 67 16.45 -9.73 -6.70
C ARG A 67 15.04 -10.32 -6.69
N ALA A 68 14.21 -9.97 -7.67
CA ALA A 68 12.88 -10.55 -7.84
C ALA A 68 12.96 -12.05 -8.13
N LYS A 69 13.90 -12.47 -9.01
CA LYS A 69 14.18 -13.88 -9.26
C LYS A 69 14.58 -14.60 -7.97
N ALA A 70 15.55 -14.06 -7.22
CA ALA A 70 15.99 -14.66 -5.95
C ALA A 70 14.86 -14.77 -4.92
N ARG A 71 13.99 -13.75 -4.80
CA ARG A 71 12.82 -13.78 -3.92
C ARG A 71 11.82 -14.86 -4.33
N ILE A 72 11.55 -15.02 -5.64
CA ILE A 72 10.65 -16.06 -6.15
C ILE A 72 11.25 -17.45 -5.93
N GLU A 73 12.55 -17.62 -6.18
CA GLU A 73 13.23 -18.89 -5.92
C GLU A 73 13.20 -19.27 -4.44
N MET A 74 13.43 -18.31 -3.53
CA MET A 74 13.30 -18.55 -2.10
C MET A 74 11.87 -18.95 -1.73
N ALA A 75 10.87 -18.21 -2.21
CA ALA A 75 9.47 -18.53 -1.95
C ALA A 75 9.07 -19.92 -2.48
N LYS A 76 9.63 -20.35 -3.63
CA LYS A 76 9.41 -21.69 -4.17
C LYS A 76 10.07 -22.78 -3.32
N ARG A 77 11.31 -22.57 -2.84
CA ARG A 77 11.97 -23.51 -1.92
C ARG A 77 11.18 -23.68 -0.64
N CYS A 78 10.83 -22.56 0.02
CA CYS A 78 9.92 -22.60 1.16
C CYS A 78 8.62 -23.33 0.81
N HIS A 79 8.10 -23.14 -0.43
CA HIS A 79 6.89 -23.85 -0.85
C HIS A 79 7.03 -25.37 -0.89
N GLU A 80 8.13 -25.84 -1.48
CA GLU A 80 8.46 -27.26 -1.64
C GLU A 80 8.80 -27.91 -0.29
N ASP A 81 9.40 -27.17 0.64
CA ASP A 81 9.75 -27.64 1.99
C ASP A 81 8.51 -27.68 2.94
N PHE A 82 7.38 -26.99 2.64
CA PHE A 82 6.17 -26.98 3.50
C PHE A 82 5.50 -28.35 3.70
N ASP A 83 5.80 -29.35 2.88
CA ASP A 83 5.29 -30.71 3.13
C ASP A 83 5.94 -31.33 4.40
N GLU A 84 7.04 -30.75 4.93
CA GLU A 84 7.75 -31.21 6.12
C GLU A 84 7.59 -30.29 7.36
N GLU A 85 7.34 -28.98 7.20
CA GLU A 85 7.20 -28.00 8.30
C GLU A 85 5.76 -27.44 8.40
N ASP A 86 5.18 -27.38 9.62
CA ASP A 86 3.81 -26.88 9.86
C ASP A 86 3.77 -25.34 9.90
N PRO A 87 3.28 -24.65 8.86
CA PRO A 87 3.27 -23.18 8.81
C PRO A 87 2.35 -22.55 9.85
N GLU A 88 1.33 -23.28 10.32
CA GLU A 88 0.43 -22.80 11.36
C GLU A 88 1.17 -22.74 12.71
N ALA A 89 2.03 -23.72 12.99
CA ALA A 89 2.84 -23.74 14.19
C ALA A 89 3.84 -22.57 14.21
N GLU A 90 4.50 -22.25 13.09
CA GLU A 90 5.38 -21.08 13.01
C GLU A 90 4.64 -19.77 13.21
N ALA A 91 3.48 -19.61 12.58
CA ALA A 91 2.64 -18.43 12.75
C ALA A 91 2.19 -18.27 14.21
N GLU A 92 1.78 -19.36 14.86
CA GLU A 92 1.40 -19.36 16.27
C GLU A 92 2.57 -18.98 17.18
N LEU A 93 3.79 -19.46 16.89
CA LEU A 93 5.01 -19.09 17.62
C LEU A 93 5.29 -17.59 17.50
N VAL A 94 5.21 -17.00 16.29
CA VAL A 94 5.41 -15.57 16.08
C VAL A 94 4.37 -14.75 16.84
N VAL A 95 3.11 -15.19 16.85
CA VAL A 95 2.04 -14.51 17.62
C VAL A 95 2.28 -14.61 19.12
N LYS A 96 2.73 -15.77 19.63
CA LYS A 96 3.09 -15.95 21.04
C LYS A 96 4.23 -15.00 21.43
N GLN A 97 5.30 -14.96 20.64
CA GLN A 97 6.42 -14.02 20.85
C GLN A 97 5.95 -12.56 20.79
N ALA A 98 5.06 -12.22 19.87
CA ALA A 98 4.51 -10.87 19.78
C ALA A 98 3.64 -10.48 20.99
N GLY A 99 2.96 -11.46 21.59
CA GLY A 99 2.19 -11.27 22.82
C GLY A 99 3.05 -11.04 24.07
N GLU A 100 4.32 -11.47 24.04
CA GLU A 100 5.29 -11.27 25.11
C GLU A 100 5.95 -9.88 25.07
N PHE A 101 5.71 -9.07 24.02
CA PHE A 101 6.31 -7.75 23.93
C PHE A 101 5.84 -6.82 25.06
N VAL A 102 6.81 -6.38 25.87
CA VAL A 102 6.63 -5.37 26.91
C VAL A 102 7.46 -4.14 26.55
N LEU A 103 7.00 -2.96 26.95
CA LEU A 103 7.78 -1.73 26.82
C LEU A 103 9.02 -1.83 27.71
N GLU A 104 10.19 -2.02 27.10
CA GLU A 104 11.46 -2.11 27.81
C GLU A 104 11.96 -0.73 28.24
N CYS A 105 11.88 0.25 27.34
CA CYS A 105 12.42 1.60 27.53
C CYS A 105 11.51 2.65 26.91
N SER A 106 11.51 3.85 27.47
CA SER A 106 10.88 5.04 26.91
C SER A 106 11.84 6.22 27.04
N GLU A 107 12.04 6.96 25.95
CA GLU A 107 12.92 8.13 25.91
C GLU A 107 12.12 9.36 25.45
N ILE A 108 12.34 10.49 26.13
CA ILE A 108 11.72 11.78 25.78
C ILE A 108 12.50 12.40 24.63
N GLY A 109 11.83 12.63 23.51
CA GLY A 109 12.46 13.17 22.30
C GLY A 109 12.47 14.70 22.21
N ASP A 110 11.28 15.31 22.14
CA ASP A 110 11.06 16.75 21.93
C ASP A 110 9.67 17.12 22.49
N ASP A 111 9.38 18.42 22.61
CA ASP A 111 8.07 18.93 23.04
C ASP A 111 6.98 18.75 21.97
N ARG A 112 7.41 18.46 20.74
CA ARG A 112 6.54 18.27 19.57
C ARG A 112 6.17 16.81 19.39
N PRO A 113 5.00 16.50 18.79
CA PRO A 113 4.62 15.13 18.49
C PRO A 113 5.58 14.49 17.47
N LEU A 114 5.97 13.26 17.77
CA LEU A 114 6.65 12.35 16.84
C LEU A 114 5.69 11.93 15.72
N ILE A 115 6.15 11.97 14.48
CA ILE A 115 5.40 11.57 13.28
C ILE A 115 5.87 10.22 12.75
N GLY A 116 7.12 9.85 13.00
CA GLY A 116 7.64 8.57 12.55
C GLY A 116 9.01 8.26 13.11
N CYS A 117 9.40 7.00 12.98
CA CYS A 117 10.73 6.51 13.27
C CYS A 117 11.20 5.53 12.18
N SER A 118 12.50 5.39 12.00
CA SER A 118 13.11 4.38 11.13
C SER A 118 14.37 3.84 11.79
N PHE A 119 14.55 2.52 11.71
CA PHE A 119 15.79 1.87 12.11
C PHE A 119 16.84 1.96 10.99
N SER A 120 18.11 1.94 11.38
CA SER A 120 19.21 1.68 10.46
C SER A 120 19.21 0.21 10.01
N CYS A 121 19.88 -0.10 8.89
CA CYS A 121 19.91 -1.47 8.34
C CYS A 121 20.55 -2.50 9.28
N ASP A 122 21.45 -2.04 10.16
CA ASP A 122 22.12 -2.81 11.21
C ASP A 122 21.41 -2.74 12.57
N ALA A 123 20.26 -2.08 12.64
CA ALA A 123 19.46 -1.86 13.85
C ALA A 123 20.20 -1.19 15.03
N SER A 124 21.36 -0.57 14.79
CA SER A 124 22.15 0.11 15.81
C SER A 124 21.65 1.52 16.13
N MET A 125 20.94 2.15 15.18
CA MET A 125 20.45 3.53 15.30
C MET A 125 18.96 3.61 14.99
N LEU A 126 18.28 4.55 15.67
CA LEU A 126 16.88 4.88 15.44
C LEU A 126 16.77 6.36 15.09
N ALA A 127 16.25 6.66 13.90
CA ALA A 127 15.99 8.01 13.44
C ALA A 127 14.54 8.40 13.76
N THR A 128 14.34 9.47 14.53
CA THR A 128 13.01 10.02 14.85
C THR A 128 12.67 11.25 14.00
N ARG A 129 11.39 11.39 13.63
CA ARG A 129 10.87 12.53 12.85
C ARG A 129 9.77 13.24 13.62
N TYR A 130 9.84 14.57 13.65
CA TYR A 130 8.86 15.45 14.31
C TYR A 130 8.10 16.33 13.31
N PHE A 131 6.97 16.90 13.73
CA PHE A 131 6.25 17.91 12.97
C PHE A 131 7.12 19.17 12.82
N LEU A 132 7.31 19.63 11.57
CA LEU A 132 8.24 20.69 11.12
C LEU A 132 9.71 20.29 10.81
N LEU A 133 9.92 19.13 10.18
CA LEU A 133 11.08 18.82 9.30
C LEU A 133 12.49 18.89 9.91
N ILE A 134 12.64 18.96 11.23
CA ILE A 134 13.95 18.77 11.86
C ILE A 134 14.12 17.27 12.16
N ILE A 135 14.91 16.60 11.32
CA ILE A 135 15.46 15.27 11.66
C ILE A 135 16.59 15.53 12.65
N ARG A 136 16.34 15.34 13.95
CA ARG A 136 17.43 15.26 14.92
C ARG A 136 18.04 13.88 14.80
N ASN A 137 19.21 13.80 14.19
CA ASN A 137 20.13 12.70 14.42
C ASN A 137 20.59 12.83 15.87
N TYR A 138 19.82 12.29 16.81
CA TYR A 138 20.38 12.02 18.13
C TYR A 138 21.42 10.92 17.93
N ILE A 139 22.67 11.34 17.73
CA ILE A 139 23.85 10.50 17.97
C ILE A 139 23.93 10.38 19.50
N CYS A 140 23.03 9.59 20.06
CA CYS A 140 23.20 9.05 21.38
C CYS A 140 23.67 7.63 21.14
N PHE A 141 24.90 7.37 21.56
CA PHE A 141 25.43 6.02 21.78
C PHE A 141 24.45 5.30 22.71
N VAL A 142 23.36 4.75 22.15
CA VAL A 142 22.71 3.62 22.77
C VAL A 142 23.69 2.51 22.49
N HIS A 143 24.68 2.39 23.38
CA HIS A 143 25.32 1.12 23.63
C HIS A 143 24.17 0.25 24.11
N VAL A 144 23.37 -0.26 23.16
CA VAL A 144 22.28 -1.19 23.40
C VAL A 144 22.89 -2.22 24.33
N CYS A 145 22.20 -2.45 25.45
CA CYS A 145 22.52 -3.44 26.45
C CYS A 145 22.50 -4.87 25.88
N LEU A 146 23.18 -5.12 24.75
CA LEU A 146 23.56 -6.44 24.25
C LEU A 146 24.57 -7.15 25.19
N LYS A 147 24.88 -6.55 26.35
CA LYS A 147 25.65 -7.16 27.43
C LYS A 147 24.78 -7.79 28.52
N GLN A 148 23.45 -7.81 28.36
CA GLN A 148 22.53 -8.39 29.35
C GLN A 148 21.72 -9.60 28.83
N MET A 149 22.18 -10.22 27.74
CA MET A 149 21.74 -11.55 27.28
C MET A 149 22.93 -12.45 26.92
N LEU A 150 23.94 -12.49 27.79
CA LEU A 150 24.95 -13.55 27.88
C LEU A 150 25.11 -13.98 29.34
#